data_AF-A0A846HDJ1-F1
#
_entry.id   AF-A0A846HDJ1-F1
#
_cell.length_a   1.000
_cell.length_b   1.000
_cell.length_c   1.000
_cell.angle_alpha   90.00
_cell.angle_beta   90.00
_cell.angle_gamma   90.00
#
_symmetry.space_group_name_H-M   'P 1'
#
loop_
_entity.id
_entity.type
_entity.pdbx_description
1 polymer ?
#
loop_
_entity_poly.entity_id
_entity_poly.type
_entity_poly.pdbx_seq_one_letter_code
_entity_poly.pdbx_strand_id
1 'polypeptide(L)'
;MMSQFFCGQVMLLLKRCHKLIEHLKDLNNLPEEFKLHINNVSTELEKLAYDIEEIINDPDFGVEILLKNQINSYRRYAEDVNILETSKITLLYHFNRKDYYFYKFAKLFCEQVNYSCEEYPLISTHSSDYFSALPIENIINIPLCEDNFLLAIPDFVHELGHLVYNYYETEITQPFSKILCKYIKEQRDILKNKTPSKAYQNHFKLLEQTWLQEYIVEFSCDICATYLVGSAYGWSHLRLLLESDPEIYYPSFGQEGSHPADEARMRAILLTLDELGDSEQVENITQEWEYFKLILVDSPDGEYEYCYPNEILRQLAKQVIKVWEKVGLVPYYKQPDSKENLPFLMRNAWQKFHDNPIEYTKWETKTVTELQSVLLKNTSY
;
A
#
# COMPACT_ATOMS: atom_id res chain seq x y z
N MET A 1 43.44 -2.50 -14.84
CA MET A 1 42.70 -3.71 -14.40
C MET A 1 41.27 -3.35 -13.97
N MET A 2 41.07 -2.36 -13.09
CA MET A 2 39.73 -1.93 -12.66
C MET A 2 38.83 -1.42 -13.81
N SER A 3 39.38 -0.60 -14.71
CA SER A 3 38.63 -0.08 -15.88
C SER A 3 38.11 -1.20 -16.79
N GLN A 4 38.95 -2.18 -17.15
CA GLN A 4 38.52 -3.34 -17.96
C GLN A 4 37.44 -4.19 -17.26
N PHE A 5 37.58 -4.42 -15.95
CA PHE A 5 36.56 -5.14 -15.18
C PHE A 5 35.22 -4.39 -15.20
N PHE A 6 35.25 -3.07 -14.95
CA PHE A 6 34.08 -2.23 -15.00
C PHE A 6 33.41 -2.25 -16.38
N CYS A 7 34.17 -2.05 -17.47
CA CYS A 7 33.62 -2.10 -18.82
C CYS A 7 32.92 -3.44 -19.11
N GLY A 8 33.50 -4.56 -18.63
CA GLY A 8 32.88 -5.88 -18.71
C GLY A 8 31.55 -5.98 -17.95
N GLN A 9 31.43 -5.36 -16.78
CA GLN A 9 30.16 -5.33 -16.02
C GLN A 9 29.05 -4.56 -16.75
N VAL A 10 29.37 -3.42 -17.36
CA VAL A 10 28.38 -2.63 -18.13
C VAL A 10 27.88 -3.43 -19.34
N MET A 11 28.78 -4.09 -20.07
CA MET A 11 28.39 -4.96 -21.20
C MET A 11 27.55 -6.16 -20.76
N LEU A 12 27.83 -6.75 -19.59
CA LEU A 12 27.02 -7.83 -19.02
C LEU A 12 25.62 -7.34 -18.65
N LEU A 13 25.50 -6.13 -18.10
CA LEU A 13 24.20 -5.53 -17.78
C LEU A 13 23.37 -5.30 -19.05
N LEU A 14 23.96 -4.74 -20.11
CA LEU A 14 23.28 -4.59 -21.41
C LEU A 14 22.79 -5.94 -21.95
N LYS A 15 23.65 -6.96 -21.91
CA LYS A 15 23.29 -8.32 -22.32
C LYS A 15 22.13 -8.87 -21.48
N ARG A 16 22.08 -8.55 -20.19
CA ARG A 16 20.98 -8.94 -19.28
C ARG A 16 19.67 -8.29 -19.70
N CYS A 17 19.64 -6.98 -19.99
CA CYS A 17 18.45 -6.30 -20.50
C CYS A 17 17.90 -6.98 -21.76
N HIS A 18 18.75 -7.25 -22.75
CA HIS A 18 18.34 -7.94 -23.98
C HIS A 18 17.76 -9.34 -23.72
N LYS A 19 18.32 -10.09 -22.77
CA LYS A 19 17.79 -11.41 -22.40
C LYS A 19 16.44 -11.32 -21.70
N LEU A 20 16.24 -10.34 -20.83
CA LEU A 20 14.94 -10.09 -20.19
C LEU A 20 13.87 -9.70 -21.23
N ILE A 21 14.21 -8.85 -22.20
CA ILE A 21 13.30 -8.48 -23.31
C ILE A 21 12.93 -9.72 -24.15
N GLU A 22 13.89 -10.59 -24.45
CA GLU A 22 13.63 -11.86 -25.15
C GLU A 22 12.67 -12.75 -24.36
N HIS A 23 12.89 -12.89 -23.04
CA HIS A 23 12.00 -13.66 -22.17
C HIS A 23 10.57 -13.10 -22.12
N LEU A 24 10.41 -11.78 -22.07
CA LEU A 24 9.09 -11.15 -22.11
C LEU A 24 8.33 -11.44 -23.41
N LYS A 25 9.03 -11.54 -24.55
CA LYS A 25 8.44 -11.91 -25.85
C LYS A 25 7.97 -13.37 -25.90
N ASP A 26 8.51 -14.23 -25.05
CA ASP A 26 8.11 -15.63 -24.96
C ASP A 26 6.87 -15.85 -24.08
N LEU A 27 6.42 -14.84 -23.32
CA LEU A 27 5.22 -14.88 -22.47
C LEU A 27 3.90 -14.78 -23.25
N ASN A 28 3.83 -15.38 -24.44
CA ASN A 28 2.63 -15.41 -25.28
C ASN A 28 1.49 -16.27 -24.69
N ASN A 29 1.81 -17.08 -23.69
CA ASN A 29 0.85 -17.87 -22.93
C ASN A 29 0.34 -17.11 -21.70
N LEU A 30 0.32 -15.78 -21.66
CA LEU A 30 -0.41 -15.02 -20.64
C LEU A 30 -1.72 -14.48 -21.23
N PRO A 31 -2.77 -14.25 -20.40
CA PRO A 31 -4.03 -13.69 -20.90
C PRO A 31 -3.80 -12.34 -21.59
N GLU A 32 -4.61 -12.03 -22.61
CA GLU A 32 -4.50 -10.79 -23.40
C GLU A 32 -4.42 -9.50 -22.56
N GLU A 33 -5.06 -9.50 -21.40
CA GLU A 33 -5.06 -8.37 -20.46
C GLU A 33 -3.66 -8.04 -19.92
N PHE A 34 -2.73 -8.99 -19.91
CA PHE A 34 -1.35 -8.76 -19.48
C PHE A 34 -0.45 -8.15 -20.55
N LYS A 35 -0.92 -8.04 -21.80
CA LYS A 35 -0.11 -7.48 -22.89
C LYS A 35 0.33 -6.04 -22.61
N LEU A 36 -0.52 -5.23 -21.96
CA LEU A 36 -0.15 -3.87 -21.58
C LEU A 36 1.03 -3.89 -20.59
N HIS A 37 0.96 -4.70 -19.54
CA HIS A 37 2.05 -4.85 -18.56
C HIS A 37 3.34 -5.36 -19.21
N ILE A 38 3.26 -6.38 -20.07
CA ILE A 38 4.42 -6.92 -20.81
C ILE A 38 5.06 -5.83 -21.69
N ASN A 39 4.25 -5.06 -22.41
CA ASN A 39 4.73 -3.98 -23.28
C ASN A 39 5.37 -2.85 -22.48
N ASN A 40 4.80 -2.47 -21.34
CA ASN A 40 5.34 -1.43 -20.47
C ASN A 40 6.70 -1.82 -19.92
N VAL A 41 6.83 -3.04 -19.37
CA VAL A 41 8.10 -3.55 -18.86
C VAL A 41 9.13 -3.69 -19.98
N SER A 42 8.71 -4.15 -21.17
CA SER A 42 9.60 -4.25 -22.34
C SER A 42 10.12 -2.87 -22.75
N THR A 43 9.25 -1.86 -22.80
CA THR A 43 9.61 -0.47 -23.14
C THR A 43 10.59 0.11 -22.13
N GLU A 44 10.39 -0.15 -20.85
CA GLU A 44 11.27 0.29 -19.77
C GLU A 44 12.67 -0.35 -19.87
N LEU A 45 12.73 -1.67 -20.13
CA LEU A 45 13.99 -2.37 -20.37
C LEU A 45 14.69 -1.91 -21.65
N GLU A 46 13.95 -1.62 -22.72
CA GLU A 46 14.51 -1.10 -23.97
C GLU A 46 15.13 0.29 -23.76
N LYS A 47 14.48 1.15 -22.96
CA LYS A 47 15.04 2.43 -22.56
C LYS A 47 16.31 2.26 -21.73
N LEU A 48 16.31 1.38 -20.73
CA LEU A 48 17.51 1.08 -19.93
C LEU A 48 18.64 0.52 -20.79
N ALA A 49 18.35 -0.38 -21.73
CA ALA A 49 19.33 -0.92 -22.66
C ALA A 49 19.94 0.19 -23.54
N TYR A 50 19.12 1.09 -24.06
CA TYR A 50 19.56 2.25 -24.82
C TYR A 50 20.50 3.15 -23.98
N ASP A 51 20.10 3.51 -22.76
CA ASP A 51 20.90 4.37 -21.87
C ASP A 51 22.25 3.72 -21.49
N ILE A 52 22.27 2.40 -21.29
CA ILE A 52 23.51 1.64 -21.04
C ILE A 52 24.39 1.60 -22.29
N GLU A 53 23.80 1.45 -23.48
CA GLU A 53 24.51 1.49 -24.75
C GLU A 53 25.12 2.87 -25.02
N GLU A 54 24.46 3.97 -24.63
CA GLU A 54 25.04 5.31 -24.67
C GLU A 54 26.30 5.43 -23.80
N ILE A 55 26.30 4.85 -22.59
CA ILE A 55 27.53 4.80 -21.75
C ILE A 55 28.65 4.03 -22.46
N ILE A 56 28.34 2.89 -23.09
CA ILE A 56 29.34 2.06 -23.77
C ILE A 56 29.93 2.79 -24.98
N ASN A 57 29.11 3.56 -25.70
CA ASN A 57 29.50 4.30 -26.90
C ASN A 57 30.15 5.67 -26.60
N ASP A 58 30.16 6.11 -25.34
CA ASP A 58 30.89 7.29 -24.91
C ASP A 58 32.40 7.13 -25.23
N PRO A 59 33.04 8.04 -25.99
CA PRO A 59 34.48 7.99 -26.25
C PRO A 59 35.35 7.94 -24.99
N ASP A 60 34.84 8.46 -23.88
CA ASP A 60 35.51 8.48 -22.58
C ASP A 60 35.17 7.24 -21.72
N PHE A 61 34.45 6.25 -22.26
CA PHE A 61 34.09 5.04 -21.55
C PHE A 61 35.32 4.28 -21.04
N GLY A 62 35.38 4.05 -19.72
CA GLY A 62 36.50 3.37 -19.08
C GLY A 62 37.73 4.25 -18.81
N VAL A 63 37.69 5.55 -19.13
CA VAL A 63 38.75 6.50 -18.78
C VAL A 63 38.81 6.69 -17.27
N GLU A 64 40.00 6.50 -16.69
CA GLU A 64 40.19 6.40 -15.24
C GLU A 64 39.73 7.63 -14.45
N ILE A 65 39.91 8.84 -14.99
CA ILE A 65 39.50 10.09 -14.33
C ILE A 65 37.97 10.26 -14.25
N LEU A 66 37.22 9.59 -15.13
CA LEU A 66 35.75 9.66 -15.21
C LEU A 66 35.06 8.42 -14.63
N LEU A 67 35.83 7.39 -14.28
CA LEU A 67 35.34 6.09 -13.83
C LEU A 67 34.39 6.19 -12.63
N LYS A 68 34.61 7.14 -11.71
CA LYS A 68 33.72 7.35 -10.56
C LYS A 68 32.30 7.70 -10.99
N ASN A 69 32.14 8.58 -11.98
CA ASN A 69 30.83 9.00 -12.47
C ASN A 69 30.16 7.86 -13.23
N GLN A 70 30.92 7.15 -14.07
CA GLN A 70 30.43 5.99 -14.82
C GLN A 70 29.98 4.86 -13.89
N ILE A 71 30.70 4.59 -12.80
CA ILE A 71 30.30 3.61 -11.77
C ILE A 71 28.98 4.01 -11.10
N ASN A 72 28.78 5.31 -10.81
CA ASN A 72 27.54 5.77 -10.20
C ASN A 72 26.34 5.59 -11.15
N SER A 73 26.49 5.90 -12.44
CA SER A 73 25.45 5.64 -13.44
C SER A 73 25.16 4.15 -13.60
N TYR A 74 26.21 3.32 -13.72
CA TYR A 74 26.07 1.87 -13.77
C TYR A 74 25.30 1.32 -12.57
N ARG A 75 25.60 1.78 -11.35
CA ARG A 75 24.90 1.32 -10.14
C ARG A 75 23.40 1.60 -10.20
N ARG A 76 23.00 2.78 -10.68
CA ARG A 76 21.59 3.14 -10.84
C ARG A 76 20.91 2.24 -11.87
N TYR A 77 21.49 2.08 -13.05
CA TYR A 77 20.91 1.18 -14.06
C TYR A 77 20.88 -0.28 -13.60
N ALA A 78 21.89 -0.74 -12.85
CA ALA A 78 21.90 -2.08 -12.30
C ALA A 78 20.80 -2.28 -11.24
N GLU A 79 20.53 -1.25 -10.43
CA GLU A 79 19.43 -1.22 -9.47
C GLU A 79 18.07 -1.25 -10.18
N ASP A 80 17.86 -0.39 -11.19
CA ASP A 80 16.61 -0.34 -11.97
C ASP A 80 16.33 -1.68 -12.68
N VAL A 81 17.34 -2.26 -13.34
CA VAL A 81 17.21 -3.59 -13.98
C VAL A 81 16.91 -4.66 -12.94
N ASN A 82 17.56 -4.62 -11.78
CA ASN A 82 17.31 -5.59 -10.72
C ASN A 82 15.89 -5.47 -10.17
N ILE A 83 15.39 -4.26 -9.93
CA ILE A 83 14.02 -4.01 -9.47
C ILE A 83 13.03 -4.63 -10.46
N LEU A 84 13.13 -4.33 -11.76
CA LEU A 84 12.23 -4.89 -12.78
C LEU A 84 12.27 -6.41 -12.82
N GLU A 85 13.47 -6.98 -12.75
CA GLU A 85 13.68 -8.43 -12.79
C GLU A 85 13.08 -9.13 -11.57
N THR A 86 13.36 -8.64 -10.36
CA THR A 86 12.92 -9.28 -9.11
C THR A 86 11.46 -9.00 -8.77
N SER A 87 10.82 -8.02 -9.40
CA SER A 87 9.41 -7.67 -9.20
C SER A 87 8.54 -8.11 -10.39
N LYS A 88 8.23 -7.19 -11.31
CA LYS A 88 7.28 -7.37 -12.43
C LYS A 88 7.60 -8.58 -13.31
N ILE A 89 8.87 -8.77 -13.69
CA ILE A 89 9.25 -9.86 -14.61
C ILE A 89 9.11 -11.21 -13.92
N THR A 90 9.62 -11.34 -12.68
CA THR A 90 9.47 -12.56 -11.89
C THR A 90 7.99 -12.90 -11.71
N LEU A 91 7.15 -11.91 -11.38
CA LEU A 91 5.72 -12.11 -11.23
C LEU A 91 5.05 -12.59 -12.54
N LEU A 92 5.33 -11.92 -13.66
CA LEU A 92 4.78 -12.31 -14.96
C LEU A 92 5.24 -13.72 -15.38
N TYR A 93 6.47 -14.10 -15.04
CA TYR A 93 7.03 -15.41 -15.38
C TYR A 93 6.44 -16.54 -14.54
N HIS A 94 6.16 -16.29 -13.26
CA HIS A 94 5.58 -17.25 -12.32
C HIS A 94 4.07 -17.10 -12.13
N PHE A 95 3.44 -16.32 -12.99
CA PHE A 95 2.03 -16.00 -12.92
C PHE A 95 1.19 -17.27 -12.98
N ASN A 96 0.29 -17.44 -12.01
CA ASN A 96 -0.52 -18.63 -11.88
C ASN A 96 -2.02 -18.30 -11.78
N ARG A 97 -2.85 -19.35 -11.67
CA ARG A 97 -4.31 -19.22 -11.62
C ARG A 97 -4.81 -18.37 -10.44
N LYS A 98 -4.16 -18.43 -9.28
CA LYS A 98 -4.54 -17.63 -8.11
C LYS A 98 -4.21 -16.15 -8.31
N ASP A 99 -3.03 -15.86 -8.86
CA ASP A 99 -2.66 -14.50 -9.26
C ASP A 99 -3.69 -13.94 -10.27
N TYR A 100 -4.13 -14.76 -11.22
CA TYR A 100 -5.16 -14.39 -12.18
C TYR A 100 -6.53 -14.13 -11.55
N TYR A 101 -6.94 -14.97 -10.60
CA TYR A 101 -8.17 -14.74 -9.84
C TYR A 101 -8.14 -13.38 -9.15
N PHE A 102 -7.06 -13.06 -8.43
CA PHE A 102 -6.98 -11.79 -7.73
C PHE A 102 -6.74 -10.61 -8.67
N TYR A 103 -6.06 -10.77 -9.79
CA TYR A 103 -6.00 -9.72 -10.81
C TYR A 103 -7.40 -9.36 -11.32
N LYS A 104 -8.24 -10.38 -11.61
CA LYS A 104 -9.64 -10.17 -12.00
C LYS A 104 -10.46 -9.54 -10.88
N PHE A 105 -10.22 -9.94 -9.64
CA PHE A 105 -10.83 -9.34 -8.46
C PHE A 105 -10.47 -7.85 -8.34
N ALA A 106 -9.19 -7.52 -8.40
CA ALA A 106 -8.66 -6.16 -8.31
C ALA A 106 -9.21 -5.29 -9.44
N LYS A 107 -9.20 -5.79 -10.68
CA LYS A 107 -9.80 -5.12 -11.83
C LYS A 107 -11.29 -4.81 -11.61
N LEU A 108 -12.08 -5.81 -11.21
CA LEU A 108 -13.51 -5.62 -10.94
C LEU A 108 -13.73 -4.62 -9.81
N PHE A 109 -12.94 -4.70 -8.73
CA PHE A 109 -13.02 -3.76 -7.61
C PHE A 109 -12.71 -2.33 -8.08
N CYS A 110 -11.61 -2.13 -8.80
CA CYS A 110 -11.20 -0.86 -9.36
C CYS A 110 -12.28 -0.27 -10.28
N GLU A 111 -12.90 -1.06 -11.15
CA GLU A 111 -14.02 -0.62 -11.98
C GLU A 111 -15.22 -0.16 -11.14
N GLN A 112 -15.57 -0.89 -10.08
CA GLN A 112 -16.72 -0.58 -9.20
C GLN A 112 -16.51 0.67 -8.34
N VAL A 113 -15.27 0.93 -7.92
CA VAL A 113 -14.93 2.13 -7.13
C VAL A 113 -14.56 3.33 -8.00
N ASN A 114 -14.64 3.21 -9.32
CA ASN A 114 -14.21 4.22 -10.28
C ASN A 114 -12.74 4.64 -10.06
N TYR A 115 -11.87 3.64 -9.93
CA TYR A 115 -10.43 3.79 -9.78
C TYR A 115 -9.84 4.60 -10.93
N SER A 116 -9.12 5.67 -10.58
CA SER A 116 -8.71 6.71 -11.51
C SER A 116 -7.30 6.54 -12.07
N CYS A 117 -6.54 5.53 -11.62
CA CYS A 117 -5.20 5.27 -12.15
C CYS A 117 -5.28 4.53 -13.49
N GLU A 118 -4.27 4.75 -14.34
CA GLU A 118 -4.28 4.27 -15.72
C GLU A 118 -4.18 2.74 -15.84
N GLU A 119 -3.59 2.08 -14.84
CA GLU A 119 -3.32 0.64 -14.84
C GLU A 119 -3.83 -0.03 -13.56
N TYR A 120 -4.48 -1.19 -13.73
CA TYR A 120 -4.81 -2.06 -12.61
C TYR A 120 -3.54 -2.71 -12.05
N PRO A 121 -3.46 -2.95 -10.73
CA PRO A 121 -2.28 -3.56 -10.14
C PRO A 121 -2.08 -4.99 -10.61
N LEU A 122 -0.81 -5.36 -10.80
CA LEU A 122 -0.42 -6.75 -10.87
C LEU A 122 -0.53 -7.37 -9.47
N ILE A 123 -0.98 -8.61 -9.40
CA ILE A 123 -1.17 -9.31 -8.12
C ILE A 123 -0.24 -10.51 -8.01
N SER A 124 0.45 -10.61 -6.87
CA SER A 124 1.22 -11.78 -6.47
C SER A 124 0.56 -12.45 -5.27
N THR A 125 0.27 -13.75 -5.35
CA THR A 125 -0.32 -14.53 -4.23
C THR A 125 0.73 -15.26 -3.40
N HIS A 126 1.98 -14.78 -3.43
CA HIS A 126 3.14 -15.38 -2.78
C HIS A 126 3.80 -14.42 -1.77
N SER A 127 3.01 -13.58 -1.08
CA SER A 127 3.58 -12.73 -0.03
C SER A 127 4.27 -13.60 1.02
N SER A 128 5.53 -13.26 1.35
CA SER A 128 6.24 -13.83 2.50
C SER A 128 5.73 -13.31 3.83
N ASP A 129 5.04 -12.17 3.78
CA ASP A 129 4.50 -11.44 4.90
C ASP A 129 2.97 -11.36 4.78
N TYR A 130 2.35 -10.42 5.49
CA TYR A 130 0.94 -10.09 5.32
C TYR A 130 0.68 -9.43 3.94
N PHE A 131 -0.46 -8.77 3.77
CA PHE A 131 -0.69 -7.92 2.59
C PHE A 131 0.41 -6.85 2.49
N SER A 132 0.88 -6.56 1.28
CA SER A 132 1.86 -5.49 1.03
C SER A 132 1.74 -4.95 -0.39
N ALA A 133 2.14 -3.69 -0.59
CA ALA A 133 2.21 -3.05 -1.89
C ALA A 133 3.65 -2.71 -2.28
N LEU A 134 3.92 -2.75 -3.58
CA LEU A 134 5.08 -2.13 -4.22
C LEU A 134 4.56 -1.01 -5.14
N PRO A 135 4.39 0.22 -4.62
CA PRO A 135 3.61 1.25 -5.32
C PRO A 135 4.22 1.76 -6.61
N ILE A 136 5.56 1.82 -6.67
CA ILE A 136 6.30 2.23 -7.88
C ILE A 136 6.10 1.18 -8.98
N GLU A 137 6.04 -0.09 -8.61
CA GLU A 137 5.89 -1.23 -9.51
C GLU A 137 4.42 -1.55 -9.82
N ASN A 138 3.47 -0.89 -9.17
CA ASN A 138 2.03 -1.17 -9.27
C ASN A 138 1.70 -2.64 -8.98
N ILE A 139 2.31 -3.20 -7.92
CA ILE A 139 2.11 -4.60 -7.48
C ILE A 139 1.47 -4.61 -6.09
N ILE A 140 0.52 -5.53 -5.89
CA ILE A 140 0.04 -5.91 -4.55
C ILE A 140 0.38 -7.38 -4.32
N ASN A 141 1.04 -7.66 -3.20
CA ASN A 141 1.27 -9.00 -2.71
C ASN A 141 0.16 -9.37 -1.71
N ILE A 142 -0.41 -10.55 -1.91
CA ILE A 142 -1.48 -11.13 -1.11
C ILE A 142 -0.93 -12.39 -0.44
N PRO A 143 -1.22 -12.61 0.86
CA PRO A 143 -0.84 -13.84 1.55
C PRO A 143 -1.38 -15.09 0.87
N LEU A 144 -0.68 -16.21 1.09
CA LEU A 144 -1.10 -17.49 0.55
C LEU A 144 -2.48 -17.89 1.12
N CYS A 145 -3.33 -18.45 0.26
CA CYS A 145 -4.66 -18.97 0.59
C CYS A 145 -5.76 -17.93 0.84
N GLU A 146 -5.48 -16.63 0.73
CA GLU A 146 -6.52 -15.58 0.82
C GLU A 146 -7.61 -15.71 -0.26
N ASP A 147 -7.36 -16.50 -1.31
CA ASP A 147 -8.37 -16.84 -2.31
C ASP A 147 -9.57 -17.61 -1.74
N ASN A 148 -9.54 -17.97 -0.45
CA ASN A 148 -10.57 -18.74 0.26
C ASN A 148 -11.33 -17.94 1.31
N PHE A 149 -10.94 -16.70 1.60
CA PHE A 149 -11.46 -15.91 2.71
C PHE A 149 -11.95 -14.52 2.27
N LEU A 150 -12.91 -13.96 2.99
CA LEU A 150 -13.49 -12.65 2.71
C LEU A 150 -13.21 -11.62 3.80
N LEU A 151 -12.99 -12.06 5.06
CA LEU A 151 -12.81 -11.12 6.18
C LEU A 151 -11.54 -10.28 6.06
N ALA A 152 -10.47 -10.83 5.47
CA ALA A 152 -9.16 -10.16 5.31
C ALA A 152 -9.02 -9.30 4.06
N ILE A 153 -9.95 -9.44 3.12
CA ILE A 153 -9.91 -8.71 1.85
C ILE A 153 -9.99 -7.17 2.01
N PRO A 154 -10.58 -6.57 3.06
CA PRO A 154 -10.43 -5.14 3.28
C PRO A 154 -8.97 -4.67 3.39
N ASP A 155 -8.04 -5.53 3.83
CA ASP A 155 -6.62 -5.20 3.91
C ASP A 155 -5.98 -5.12 2.51
N PHE A 156 -6.50 -5.84 1.51
CA PHE A 156 -6.14 -5.59 0.10
C PHE A 156 -6.49 -4.16 -0.33
N VAL A 157 -7.57 -3.59 0.20
CA VAL A 157 -7.97 -2.21 -0.12
C VAL A 157 -7.04 -1.19 0.54
N HIS A 158 -6.46 -1.52 1.70
CA HIS A 158 -5.37 -0.74 2.30
C HIS A 158 -4.16 -0.71 1.37
N GLU A 159 -3.74 -1.86 0.84
CA GLU A 159 -2.63 -1.93 -0.13
C GLU A 159 -2.91 -1.18 -1.43
N LEU A 160 -4.15 -1.27 -1.92
CA LEU A 160 -4.59 -0.44 -3.05
C LEU A 160 -4.48 1.06 -2.73
N GLY A 161 -4.70 1.43 -1.47
CA GLY A 161 -4.49 2.77 -0.94
C GLY A 161 -3.06 3.28 -1.14
N HIS A 162 -2.04 2.43 -0.97
CA HIS A 162 -0.65 2.82 -1.24
C HIS A 162 -0.43 3.17 -2.71
N LEU A 163 -1.05 2.43 -3.62
CA LEU A 163 -1.00 2.72 -5.05
C LEU A 163 -1.67 4.06 -5.36
N VAL A 164 -2.90 4.28 -4.87
CA VAL A 164 -3.62 5.55 -5.03
C VAL A 164 -2.83 6.71 -4.46
N TYR A 165 -2.26 6.54 -3.27
CA TYR A 165 -1.45 7.56 -2.61
C TYR A 165 -0.23 7.92 -3.47
N ASN A 166 0.49 6.94 -4.04
CA ASN A 166 1.63 7.20 -4.91
C ASN A 166 1.29 8.10 -6.11
N TYR A 167 0.08 7.99 -6.67
CA TYR A 167 -0.39 8.87 -7.76
C TYR A 167 -0.79 10.28 -7.29
N TYR A 168 -1.24 10.43 -6.04
CA TYR A 168 -1.80 11.67 -5.51
C TYR A 168 -1.04 12.22 -4.28
N GLU A 169 0.21 11.78 -4.10
CA GLU A 169 1.05 12.11 -2.95
C GLU A 169 1.13 13.62 -2.79
N THR A 170 1.35 14.34 -3.89
CA THR A 170 1.50 15.79 -3.89
C THR A 170 0.22 16.48 -3.41
N GLU A 171 -0.95 16.05 -3.88
CA GLU A 171 -2.27 16.58 -3.54
C GLU A 171 -2.64 16.34 -2.07
N ILE A 172 -2.11 15.27 -1.47
CA ILE A 172 -2.34 14.91 -0.07
C ILE A 172 -1.32 15.59 0.85
N THR A 173 -0.02 15.40 0.56
CA THR A 173 1.10 15.79 1.42
C THR A 173 1.32 17.30 1.44
N GLN A 174 1.20 18.00 0.31
CA GLN A 174 1.49 19.44 0.31
C GLN A 174 0.50 20.27 1.15
N PRO A 175 -0.83 20.04 1.10
CA PRO A 175 -1.75 20.76 1.97
C PRO A 175 -1.61 20.34 3.44
N PHE A 176 -1.43 19.04 3.70
CA PHE A 176 -1.36 18.52 5.06
C PHE A 176 -0.07 18.86 5.79
N SER A 177 1.08 18.87 5.11
CA SER A 177 2.37 19.24 5.72
C SER A 177 2.33 20.62 6.38
N LYS A 178 1.58 21.59 5.81
CA LYS A 178 1.41 22.91 6.42
C LYS A 178 0.66 22.86 7.76
N ILE A 179 -0.35 21.98 7.86
CA ILE A 179 -1.12 21.75 9.08
C ILE A 179 -0.23 21.10 10.14
N LEU A 180 0.47 20.03 9.75
CA LEU A 180 1.37 19.29 10.62
C LEU A 180 2.53 20.16 11.14
N CYS A 181 3.26 20.84 10.26
CA CYS A 181 4.38 21.70 10.63
C CYS A 181 3.93 22.83 11.58
N LYS A 182 2.72 23.37 11.39
CA LYS A 182 2.14 24.36 12.30
C LYS A 182 1.91 23.75 13.69
N TYR A 183 1.25 22.59 13.76
CA TYR A 183 1.00 21.88 15.02
C TYR A 183 2.30 21.56 15.76
N ILE A 184 3.28 20.97 15.07
CA ILE A 184 4.57 20.59 15.66
C ILE A 184 5.30 21.83 16.17
N LYS A 185 5.31 22.93 15.41
CA LYS A 185 5.91 24.19 15.86
C LYS A 185 5.25 24.72 17.12
N GLU A 186 3.92 24.71 17.18
CA GLU A 186 3.17 25.16 18.36
C GLU A 186 3.49 24.30 19.60
N GLN A 187 3.55 22.97 19.46
CA GLN A 187 3.94 22.08 20.56
C GLN A 187 5.39 22.31 21.02
N ARG A 188 6.32 22.52 20.07
CA ARG A 188 7.72 22.86 20.38
C ARG A 188 7.84 24.17 21.15
N ASP A 189 7.10 25.21 20.75
CA ASP A 189 7.12 26.51 21.41
C ASP A 189 6.53 26.43 22.83
N ILE A 190 5.45 25.67 23.02
CA ILE A 190 4.86 25.41 24.35
C ILE A 190 5.88 24.72 25.27
N LEU A 191 6.55 23.67 24.78
CA LEU A 191 7.47 22.88 25.59
C LEU A 191 8.81 23.58 25.83
N LYS A 192 9.30 24.39 24.89
CA LYS A 192 10.51 25.20 25.11
C LYS A 192 10.37 26.13 26.32
N ASN A 193 9.16 26.62 26.58
CA ASN A 193 8.86 27.47 27.73
C ASN A 193 8.70 26.69 29.05
N LYS A 194 8.35 25.39 28.98
CA LYS A 194 8.10 24.54 30.16
C LYS A 194 9.34 23.72 30.57
N THR A 195 10.01 23.11 29.59
CA THR A 195 11.13 22.18 29.76
C THR A 195 12.13 22.36 28.62
N PRO A 196 13.18 23.19 28.77
CA PRO A 196 14.15 23.44 27.72
C PRO A 196 15.16 22.29 27.60
N SER A 197 14.69 21.11 27.18
CA SER A 197 15.53 19.94 26.92
C SER A 197 15.79 19.78 25.43
N LYS A 198 17.06 19.53 25.08
CA LYS A 198 17.49 19.25 23.71
C LYS A 198 16.89 17.93 23.18
N ALA A 199 16.56 16.99 24.06
CA ALA A 199 15.94 15.71 23.67
C ALA A 199 14.58 15.93 23.00
N TYR A 200 13.69 16.72 23.59
CA TYR A 200 12.38 17.06 22.99
C TYR A 200 12.54 17.72 21.63
N GLN A 201 13.53 18.60 21.46
CA GLN A 201 13.76 19.25 20.15
C GLN A 201 14.12 18.22 19.07
N ASN A 202 14.89 17.19 19.42
CA ASN A 202 15.22 16.10 18.52
C ASN A 202 14.00 15.19 18.28
N HIS A 203 13.22 14.86 19.32
CA HIS A 203 12.03 14.01 19.18
C HIS A 203 10.97 14.67 18.29
N PHE A 204 10.72 15.97 18.41
CA PHE A 204 9.81 16.66 17.48
C PHE A 204 10.34 16.72 16.06
N LYS A 205 11.66 16.79 15.87
CA LYS A 205 12.24 16.73 14.54
C LYS A 205 12.04 15.34 13.93
N LEU A 206 12.29 14.29 14.71
CA LEU A 206 12.02 12.91 14.32
C LEU A 206 10.54 12.75 13.97
N LEU A 207 9.63 13.14 14.86
CA LEU A 207 8.19 13.07 14.64
C LEU A 207 7.75 13.77 13.36
N GLU A 208 8.25 14.98 13.09
CA GLU A 208 7.96 15.72 11.85
C GLU A 208 8.44 14.95 10.62
N GLN A 209 9.64 14.38 10.67
CA GLN A 209 10.21 13.60 9.57
C GLN A 209 9.41 12.31 9.32
N THR A 210 9.16 11.53 10.38
CA THR A 210 8.43 10.26 10.31
C THR A 210 6.99 10.47 9.81
N TRP A 211 6.30 11.52 10.28
CA TRP A 211 4.96 11.83 9.77
C TRP A 211 4.95 12.13 8.26
N LEU A 212 5.91 12.93 7.79
CA LEU A 212 5.95 13.36 6.39
C LEU A 212 6.46 12.28 5.44
N GLN A 213 7.18 11.28 5.95
CA GLN A 213 7.80 10.22 5.13
C GLN A 213 7.00 8.92 5.18
N GLU A 214 6.40 8.59 6.33
CA GLU A 214 5.83 7.26 6.58
C GLU A 214 4.37 7.36 7.04
N TYR A 215 4.09 8.03 8.17
CA TYR A 215 2.74 7.92 8.77
C TYR A 215 1.64 8.53 7.92
N ILE A 216 1.91 9.62 7.19
CA ILE A 216 0.90 10.19 6.29
C ILE A 216 0.46 9.18 5.23
N VAL A 217 1.37 8.31 4.77
CA VAL A 217 1.07 7.26 3.79
C VAL A 217 0.13 6.24 4.40
N GLU A 218 0.53 5.67 5.53
CA GLU A 218 -0.24 4.65 6.27
C GLU A 218 -1.64 5.13 6.64
N PHE A 219 -1.74 6.32 7.25
CA PHE A 219 -3.04 6.90 7.58
C PHE A 219 -3.86 7.16 6.32
N SER A 220 -3.27 7.64 5.23
CA SER A 220 -4.00 7.83 3.97
C SER A 220 -4.53 6.50 3.44
N CYS A 221 -3.78 5.41 3.58
CA CYS A 221 -4.21 4.08 3.16
C CYS A 221 -5.34 3.53 4.05
N ASP A 222 -5.26 3.73 5.37
CA ASP A 222 -6.33 3.40 6.32
C ASP A 222 -7.64 4.14 6.01
N ILE A 223 -7.52 5.45 5.78
CA ILE A 223 -8.65 6.29 5.38
C ILE A 223 -9.20 5.76 4.03
N CYS A 224 -8.36 5.21 3.13
CA CYS A 224 -8.74 4.81 1.76
C CYS A 224 -9.61 3.57 1.81
N ALA A 225 -9.13 2.56 2.53
CA ALA A 225 -9.89 1.35 2.80
C ALA A 225 -11.21 1.70 3.50
N THR A 226 -11.18 2.57 4.50
CA THR A 226 -12.41 3.03 5.19
C THR A 226 -13.37 3.75 4.24
N TYR A 227 -12.88 4.61 3.36
CA TYR A 227 -13.71 5.33 2.39
C TYR A 227 -14.35 4.39 1.35
N LEU A 228 -13.61 3.40 0.88
CA LEU A 228 -14.03 2.51 -0.19
C LEU A 228 -14.89 1.34 0.29
N VAL A 229 -14.66 0.82 1.50
CA VAL A 229 -15.37 -0.35 2.04
C VAL A 229 -15.99 -0.15 3.42
N GLY A 230 -15.92 1.05 3.98
CA GLY A 230 -16.62 1.41 5.22
C GLY A 230 -16.09 0.66 6.43
N SER A 231 -17.02 0.28 7.32
CA SER A 231 -16.71 -0.41 8.58
C SER A 231 -16.03 -1.78 8.40
N ALA A 232 -16.13 -2.40 7.21
CA ALA A 232 -15.43 -3.63 6.91
C ALA A 232 -13.92 -3.53 7.15
N TYR A 233 -13.32 -2.37 6.87
CA TYR A 233 -11.90 -2.16 7.13
C TYR A 233 -11.60 -2.03 8.63
N GLY A 234 -12.42 -1.30 9.39
CA GLY A 234 -12.24 -1.19 10.85
C GLY A 234 -12.31 -2.56 11.54
N TRP A 235 -13.23 -3.42 11.13
CA TRP A 235 -13.29 -4.80 11.64
C TRP A 235 -12.11 -5.66 11.20
N SER A 236 -11.62 -5.49 9.95
CA SER A 236 -10.42 -6.19 9.46
C SER A 236 -9.17 -5.79 10.23
N HIS A 237 -9.00 -4.49 10.49
CA HIS A 237 -7.90 -3.98 11.30
C HIS A 237 -7.97 -4.54 12.72
N LEU A 238 -9.15 -4.57 13.37
CA LEU A 238 -9.31 -5.20 14.68
C LEU A 238 -8.94 -6.70 14.66
N ARG A 239 -9.32 -7.44 13.61
CA ARG A 239 -8.93 -8.86 13.45
C ARG A 239 -7.43 -9.00 13.35
N LEU A 240 -6.76 -8.17 12.55
CA LEU A 240 -5.31 -8.20 12.39
C LEU A 240 -4.59 -8.01 13.73
N LEU A 241 -5.11 -7.14 14.60
CA LEU A 241 -4.56 -6.89 15.93
C LEU A 241 -4.70 -8.07 16.90
N LEU A 242 -5.58 -9.05 16.62
CA LEU A 242 -5.63 -10.30 17.37
C LEU A 242 -4.45 -11.24 17.06
N GLU A 243 -3.77 -11.00 15.93
CA GLU A 243 -2.66 -11.82 15.42
C GLU A 243 -1.30 -11.15 15.62
N SER A 244 -1.27 -9.84 15.90
CA SER A 244 -0.05 -9.02 16.01
C SER A 244 0.49 -8.89 17.44
N ASP A 245 1.59 -8.15 17.58
CA ASP A 245 2.19 -7.79 18.87
C ASP A 245 1.20 -6.95 19.71
N PRO A 246 1.10 -7.18 21.04
CA PRO A 246 0.20 -6.41 21.92
C PRO A 246 0.54 -4.92 22.08
N GLU A 247 1.70 -4.42 21.62
CA GLU A 247 2.12 -3.02 21.79
C GLU A 247 1.37 -2.01 20.89
N ILE A 248 0.06 -1.84 21.10
CA ILE A 248 -0.82 -1.01 20.26
C ILE A 248 -0.54 0.51 20.33
N TYR A 249 0.24 0.96 21.33
CA TYR A 249 0.68 2.35 21.48
C TYR A 249 2.10 2.61 20.93
N TYR A 250 2.76 1.59 20.37
CA TYR A 250 4.08 1.73 19.74
C TYR A 250 3.93 2.08 18.25
N PRO A 251 4.74 3.01 17.69
CA PRO A 251 5.74 3.84 18.37
C PRO A 251 5.12 5.09 19.01
N SER A 252 5.69 5.51 20.14
CA SER A 252 5.40 6.74 20.86
C SER A 252 6.49 7.82 20.66
N PHE A 253 6.43 8.90 21.44
CA PHE A 253 7.22 10.10 21.25
C PHE A 253 8.73 9.87 21.42
N GLY A 254 9.47 10.03 20.31
CA GLY A 254 10.92 9.80 20.27
C GLY A 254 11.32 8.34 20.00
N GLN A 255 10.36 7.47 19.73
CA GLN A 255 10.59 6.11 19.24
C GLN A 255 10.52 6.08 17.70
N GLU A 256 11.18 5.10 17.10
CA GLU A 256 11.18 4.86 15.65
C GLU A 256 10.34 3.63 15.36
N GLY A 257 9.39 3.72 14.45
CA GLY A 257 8.63 2.57 13.96
C GLY A 257 8.36 2.73 12.47
N SER A 258 8.23 1.62 11.75
CA SER A 258 7.96 1.65 10.31
C SER A 258 6.53 2.07 9.98
N HIS A 259 5.63 2.03 10.96
CA HIS A 259 4.22 2.38 10.85
C HIS A 259 3.78 3.18 12.09
N PRO A 260 2.70 3.98 12.01
CA PRO A 260 2.11 4.62 13.18
C PRO A 260 1.49 3.59 14.12
N ALA A 261 1.30 3.98 15.38
CA ALA A 261 0.70 3.11 16.39
C ALA A 261 -0.70 2.63 16.00
N ASP A 262 -0.99 1.35 16.21
CA ASP A 262 -2.26 0.73 15.84
C ASP A 262 -3.46 1.39 16.50
N GLU A 263 -3.32 1.87 17.74
CA GLU A 263 -4.38 2.65 18.37
C GLU A 263 -4.67 3.96 17.63
N ALA A 264 -3.64 4.65 17.12
CA ALA A 264 -3.82 5.85 16.30
C ALA A 264 -4.44 5.52 14.93
N ARG A 265 -4.07 4.38 14.33
CA ARG A 265 -4.65 3.87 13.08
C ARG A 265 -6.14 3.58 13.24
N MET A 266 -6.53 2.84 14.28
CA MET A 266 -7.93 2.61 14.63
C MET A 266 -8.68 3.93 14.84
N ARG A 267 -8.09 4.91 15.53
CA ARG A 267 -8.69 6.24 15.67
C ARG A 267 -8.89 6.94 14.33
N ALA A 268 -7.93 6.89 13.41
CA ALA A 268 -8.07 7.48 12.09
C ALA A 268 -9.22 6.83 11.29
N ILE A 269 -9.37 5.51 11.39
CA ILE A 269 -10.50 4.76 10.79
C ILE A 269 -11.84 5.25 11.37
N LEU A 270 -11.97 5.31 12.70
CA LEU A 270 -13.19 5.76 13.37
C LEU A 270 -13.54 7.21 13.04
N LEU A 271 -12.55 8.10 13.02
CA LEU A 271 -12.73 9.50 12.61
C LEU A 271 -13.20 9.59 11.15
N THR A 272 -12.70 8.71 10.29
CA THR A 272 -13.11 8.66 8.88
C THR A 272 -14.56 8.20 8.74
N LEU A 273 -14.98 7.15 9.44
CA LEU A 273 -16.38 6.70 9.46
C LEU A 273 -17.32 7.80 9.97
N ASP A 274 -16.92 8.52 11.02
CA ASP A 274 -17.67 9.66 11.56
C ASP A 274 -17.82 10.79 10.53
N GLU A 275 -16.74 11.15 9.82
CA GLU A 275 -16.77 12.15 8.73
C GLU A 275 -17.62 11.69 7.53
N LEU A 276 -17.78 10.39 7.31
CA LEU A 276 -18.66 9.81 6.30
C LEU A 276 -20.12 9.65 6.78
N GLY A 277 -20.39 9.94 8.06
CA GLY A 277 -21.73 9.94 8.66
C GLY A 277 -22.21 8.58 9.19
N ASP A 278 -21.30 7.63 9.45
CA ASP A 278 -21.63 6.27 9.88
C ASP A 278 -21.50 6.08 11.40
N SER A 279 -22.24 6.89 12.15
CA SER A 279 -22.12 6.95 13.62
C SER A 279 -22.47 5.62 14.32
N GLU A 280 -23.36 4.81 13.73
CA GLU A 280 -23.71 3.48 14.27
C GLU A 280 -22.51 2.53 14.23
N GLN A 281 -21.80 2.47 13.10
CA GLN A 281 -20.62 1.63 12.99
C GLN A 281 -19.45 2.15 13.83
N VAL A 282 -19.32 3.47 13.97
CA VAL A 282 -18.35 4.09 14.90
C VAL A 282 -18.60 3.61 16.33
N GLU A 283 -19.84 3.65 16.81
CA GLU A 283 -20.20 3.19 18.17
C GLU A 283 -19.88 1.71 18.35
N ASN A 284 -20.29 0.86 17.41
CA ASN A 284 -20.07 -0.58 17.46
C ASN A 284 -18.57 -0.95 17.50
N ILE A 285 -17.76 -0.39 16.59
CA ILE A 285 -16.32 -0.68 16.55
C ILE A 285 -15.63 -0.09 17.79
N THR A 286 -16.02 1.10 18.24
CA THR A 286 -15.44 1.71 19.46
C THR A 286 -15.68 0.82 20.67
N GLN A 287 -16.88 0.25 20.82
CA GLN A 287 -17.18 -0.63 21.94
C GLN A 287 -16.26 -1.87 21.96
N GLU A 288 -16.10 -2.54 20.82
CA GLU A 288 -15.22 -3.71 20.72
C GLU A 288 -13.74 -3.34 20.87
N TRP A 289 -13.33 -2.17 20.35
CA TRP A 289 -11.98 -1.65 20.53
C TRP A 289 -11.64 -1.36 21.99
N GLU A 290 -12.52 -0.70 22.73
CA GLU A 290 -12.33 -0.46 24.16
C GLU A 290 -12.28 -1.77 24.95
N TYR A 291 -13.12 -2.76 24.58
CA TYR A 291 -13.06 -4.09 25.17
C TYR A 291 -11.71 -4.79 24.92
N PHE A 292 -11.21 -4.72 23.69
CA PHE A 292 -9.90 -5.26 23.32
C PHE A 292 -8.75 -4.61 24.10
N LYS A 293 -8.73 -3.28 24.22
CA LYS A 293 -7.71 -2.57 25.02
C LYS A 293 -7.71 -2.99 26.49
N LEU A 294 -8.88 -3.23 27.07
CA LEU A 294 -9.00 -3.73 28.45
C LEU A 294 -8.37 -5.12 28.63
N ILE A 295 -8.36 -5.96 27.59
CA ILE A 295 -7.74 -7.28 27.62
C ILE A 295 -6.21 -7.17 27.55
N LEU A 296 -5.68 -6.28 26.70
CA LEU A 296 -4.24 -6.11 26.53
C LEU A 296 -3.56 -5.50 27.75
N VAL A 297 -4.28 -4.73 28.58
CA VAL A 297 -3.74 -4.00 29.74
C VAL A 297 -2.61 -3.03 29.31
N ASP A 298 -2.68 -2.56 28.07
CA ASP A 298 -1.75 -1.57 27.53
C ASP A 298 -2.29 -0.15 27.76
N SER A 299 -1.39 0.83 27.88
CA SER A 299 -1.76 2.23 28.10
C SER A 299 -0.74 3.16 27.46
N PRO A 300 -1.17 4.30 26.88
CA PRO A 300 -0.24 5.23 26.27
C PRO A 300 0.64 5.85 27.35
N ASP A 301 1.88 6.20 26.99
CA ASP A 301 2.69 7.05 27.84
C ASP A 301 2.12 8.50 27.87
N GLY A 302 2.67 9.34 28.75
CA GLY A 302 2.22 10.73 28.90
C GLY A 302 2.52 11.65 27.71
N GLU A 303 3.22 11.17 26.69
CA GLU A 303 3.74 11.94 25.56
C GLU A 303 3.15 11.50 24.21
N TYR A 304 2.45 10.37 24.19
CA TYR A 304 1.79 9.77 23.03
C TYR A 304 0.87 10.75 22.28
N GLU A 305 0.15 11.61 23.01
CA GLU A 305 -0.72 12.65 22.44
C GLU A 305 0.02 13.72 21.62
N TYR A 306 1.35 13.85 21.78
CA TYR A 306 2.15 14.67 20.86
C TYR A 306 2.26 14.04 19.48
N CYS A 307 2.22 12.71 19.40
CA CYS A 307 2.41 11.97 18.16
C CYS A 307 1.15 11.95 17.33
N TYR A 308 -0.01 11.69 17.96
CA TYR A 308 -1.25 11.39 17.25
C TYR A 308 -2.45 12.17 17.81
N PRO A 309 -2.44 13.51 17.81
CA PRO A 309 -3.58 14.29 18.29
C PRO A 309 -4.81 14.11 17.38
N ASN A 310 -6.00 13.93 17.98
CA ASN A 310 -7.26 13.72 17.24
C ASN A 310 -7.55 14.77 16.17
N GLU A 311 -7.22 16.04 16.45
CA GLU A 311 -7.47 17.14 15.51
C GLU A 311 -6.62 17.00 14.23
N ILE A 312 -5.38 16.51 14.33
CA ILE A 312 -4.52 16.31 13.16
C ILE A 312 -4.99 15.09 12.36
N LEU A 313 -5.36 14.00 13.02
CA LEU A 313 -5.93 12.82 12.36
C LEU A 313 -7.23 13.17 11.62
N ARG A 314 -8.13 13.93 12.26
CA ARG A 314 -9.39 14.37 11.62
C ARG A 314 -9.15 15.32 10.45
N GLN A 315 -8.17 16.24 10.56
CA GLN A 315 -7.79 17.11 9.45
C GLN A 315 -7.19 16.33 8.28
N LEU A 316 -6.40 15.29 8.54
CA LEU A 316 -5.90 14.38 7.51
C LEU A 316 -7.06 13.65 6.82
N ALA A 317 -7.95 13.03 7.60
CA ALA A 317 -9.14 12.33 7.07
C ALA A 317 -9.95 13.23 6.12
N LYS A 318 -10.28 14.46 6.54
CA LYS A 318 -10.98 15.44 5.69
C LYS A 318 -10.23 15.78 4.41
N GLN A 319 -8.92 16.01 4.51
CA GLN A 319 -8.10 16.36 3.35
C GLN A 319 -8.05 15.21 2.35
N VAL A 320 -7.86 13.99 2.83
CA VAL A 320 -7.74 12.79 2.01
C VAL A 320 -9.09 12.43 1.37
N ILE A 321 -10.19 12.42 2.13
CA ILE A 321 -11.56 12.23 1.59
C ILE A 321 -11.82 13.22 0.45
N LYS A 322 -11.49 14.49 0.65
CA LYS A 322 -11.69 15.54 -0.37
C LYS A 322 -10.88 15.27 -1.64
N VAL A 323 -9.66 14.74 -1.52
CA VAL A 323 -8.85 14.36 -2.69
C VAL A 323 -9.53 13.21 -3.44
N TRP A 324 -10.00 12.18 -2.74
CA TRP A 324 -10.67 11.03 -3.36
C TRP A 324 -11.98 11.39 -4.05
N GLU A 325 -12.80 12.25 -3.43
CA GLU A 325 -13.99 12.79 -4.07
C GLU A 325 -13.65 13.57 -5.35
N LYS A 326 -12.56 14.35 -5.32
CA LYS A 326 -12.10 15.15 -6.47
C LYS A 326 -11.65 14.27 -7.64
N VAL A 327 -10.98 13.15 -7.38
CA VAL A 327 -10.52 12.22 -8.43
C VAL A 327 -11.62 11.24 -8.85
N GLY A 328 -12.77 11.26 -8.16
CA GLY A 328 -13.97 10.54 -8.56
C GLY A 328 -14.10 9.14 -7.98
N LEU A 329 -13.33 8.78 -6.95
CA LEU A 329 -13.52 7.50 -6.26
C LEU A 329 -14.93 7.44 -5.66
N VAL A 330 -15.56 6.27 -5.75
CA VAL A 330 -16.94 6.05 -5.29
C VAL A 330 -16.90 5.45 -3.88
N PRO A 331 -17.36 6.17 -2.85
CA PRO A 331 -17.35 5.70 -1.47
C PRO A 331 -18.34 4.54 -1.26
N TYR A 332 -18.10 3.74 -0.22
CA TYR A 332 -18.87 2.53 0.08
C TYR A 332 -20.39 2.77 0.17
N TYR A 333 -20.84 3.91 0.70
CA TYR A 333 -22.26 4.22 0.89
C TYR A 333 -22.97 4.62 -0.42
N LYS A 334 -22.23 4.85 -1.51
CA LYS A 334 -22.77 5.05 -2.86
C LYS A 334 -22.71 3.78 -3.72
N GLN A 335 -22.15 2.70 -3.19
CA GLN A 335 -22.06 1.43 -3.90
C GLN A 335 -23.43 0.71 -3.91
N PRO A 336 -23.78 0.00 -5.00
CA PRO A 336 -25.03 -0.75 -5.05
C PRO A 336 -25.02 -1.93 -4.07
N ASP A 337 -26.16 -2.17 -3.42
CA ASP A 337 -26.38 -3.32 -2.54
C ASP A 337 -26.59 -4.61 -3.35
N SER A 338 -25.53 -5.07 -4.02
CA SER A 338 -25.51 -6.27 -4.85
C SER A 338 -24.38 -7.18 -4.43
N LYS A 339 -24.63 -8.50 -4.43
CA LYS A 339 -23.59 -9.51 -4.18
C LYS A 339 -22.48 -9.53 -5.24
N GLU A 340 -22.71 -8.90 -6.39
CA GLU A 340 -21.72 -8.73 -7.46
C GLU A 340 -20.83 -7.52 -7.22
N ASN A 341 -21.21 -6.62 -6.31
CA ASN A 341 -20.42 -5.46 -5.89
C ASN A 341 -19.48 -5.86 -4.75
N LEU A 342 -18.18 -5.75 -4.99
CA LEU A 342 -17.13 -6.20 -4.07
C LEU A 342 -17.07 -5.34 -2.79
N PRO A 343 -17.17 -4.00 -2.83
CA PRO A 343 -17.31 -3.20 -1.60
C PRO A 343 -18.49 -3.64 -0.72
N PHE A 344 -19.66 -3.89 -1.31
CA PHE A 344 -20.81 -4.42 -0.59
C PHE A 344 -20.55 -5.83 -0.05
N LEU A 345 -19.92 -6.71 -0.85
CA LEU A 345 -19.59 -8.07 -0.43
C LEU A 345 -18.71 -8.10 0.82
N MET A 346 -17.70 -7.23 0.92
CA MET A 346 -16.83 -7.13 2.10
C MET A 346 -17.61 -6.69 3.35
N ARG A 347 -18.46 -5.66 3.24
CA ARG A 347 -19.35 -5.23 4.35
C ARG A 347 -20.30 -6.33 4.78
N ASN A 348 -20.94 -6.98 3.82
CA ASN A 348 -21.87 -8.07 4.08
C ASN A 348 -21.17 -9.30 4.68
N ALA A 349 -19.90 -9.57 4.33
CA ALA A 349 -19.12 -10.64 4.96
C ALA A 349 -18.96 -10.39 6.46
N TRP A 350 -18.58 -9.17 6.87
CA TRP A 350 -18.51 -8.80 8.28
C TRP A 350 -19.86 -8.87 8.98
N GLN A 351 -20.92 -8.36 8.36
CA GLN A 351 -22.27 -8.49 8.92
C GLN A 351 -22.65 -9.96 9.14
N LYS A 352 -22.39 -10.84 8.17
CA LYS A 352 -22.68 -12.28 8.30
C LYS A 352 -21.87 -12.94 9.39
N PHE A 353 -20.62 -12.54 9.58
CA PHE A 353 -19.77 -13.02 10.65
C PHE A 353 -20.31 -12.62 12.03
N HIS A 354 -20.70 -11.36 12.21
CA HIS A 354 -21.29 -10.89 13.47
C HIS A 354 -22.67 -11.50 13.76
N ASP A 355 -23.52 -11.66 12.74
CA ASP A 355 -24.85 -12.28 12.88
C ASP A 355 -24.76 -13.73 13.35
N ASN A 356 -23.83 -14.51 12.78
CA ASN A 356 -23.67 -15.93 13.08
C ASN A 356 -22.25 -16.43 12.71
N PRO A 357 -21.27 -16.33 13.62
CA PRO A 357 -19.89 -16.74 13.32
C PRO A 357 -19.75 -18.26 13.11
N ILE A 358 -20.67 -19.07 13.64
CA ILE A 358 -20.65 -20.54 13.50
C ILE A 358 -21.00 -20.97 12.08
N GLU A 359 -22.03 -20.36 11.49
CA GLU A 359 -22.45 -20.68 10.12
C GLU A 359 -21.72 -19.85 9.05
N TYR A 360 -20.92 -18.85 9.46
CA TYR A 360 -20.20 -17.95 8.57
C TYR A 360 -19.32 -18.70 7.56
N THR A 361 -18.48 -19.63 8.02
CA THR A 361 -17.53 -20.36 7.16
C THR A 361 -18.24 -21.12 6.02
N LYS A 362 -19.43 -21.66 6.28
CA LYS A 362 -20.24 -22.35 5.27
C LYS A 362 -20.78 -21.36 4.23
N TRP A 363 -21.23 -20.18 4.67
CA TRP A 363 -21.66 -19.11 3.78
C TRP A 363 -20.48 -18.57 2.95
N GLU A 364 -19.33 -18.33 3.58
CA GLU A 364 -18.12 -17.82 2.94
C GLU A 364 -17.62 -18.77 1.86
N THR A 365 -17.46 -20.06 2.19
CA THR A 365 -17.01 -21.09 1.22
C THR A 365 -17.88 -21.09 -0.04
N LYS A 366 -19.20 -21.03 0.13
CA LYS A 366 -20.14 -20.98 -1.00
C LYS A 366 -19.96 -19.68 -1.80
N THR A 367 -19.91 -18.54 -1.12
CA THR A 367 -19.78 -17.21 -1.73
C THR A 367 -18.48 -17.06 -2.51
N VAL A 368 -17.36 -17.48 -1.93
CA VAL A 368 -16.04 -17.47 -2.58
C VAL A 368 -16.03 -18.39 -3.79
N THR A 369 -16.59 -19.60 -3.69
CA THR A 369 -16.70 -20.52 -4.84
C THR A 369 -17.51 -19.90 -5.98
N GLU A 370 -18.65 -19.26 -5.65
CA GLU A 370 -19.46 -18.52 -6.64
C GLU A 370 -18.64 -17.39 -7.28
N LEU A 371 -17.94 -16.57 -6.49
CA LEU A 371 -17.13 -15.46 -6.98
C LEU A 371 -16.00 -15.94 -7.89
N GLN A 372 -15.24 -16.94 -7.47
CA GLN A 372 -14.19 -17.57 -8.29
C GLN A 372 -14.75 -18.09 -9.61
N SER A 373 -15.93 -18.72 -9.59
CA SER A 373 -16.57 -19.24 -10.81
C SER A 373 -16.96 -18.12 -11.80
N VAL A 374 -17.36 -16.96 -11.29
CA VAL A 374 -17.70 -15.77 -12.10
C VAL A 374 -16.44 -15.15 -12.67
N LEU A 375 -15.42 -14.90 -11.84
CA LEU A 375 -14.20 -14.20 -12.25
C LEU A 375 -13.31 -15.03 -13.18
N LEU A 376 -13.31 -16.36 -13.02
CA LEU A 376 -12.50 -17.26 -13.84
C LEU A 376 -13.27 -17.85 -15.03
N LYS A 377 -14.50 -17.39 -15.29
CA LYS A 377 -15.31 -17.88 -16.41
C LYS A 377 -14.59 -17.66 -17.75
N ASN A 378 -14.49 -18.72 -18.54
CA ASN A 378 -13.78 -18.78 -19.84
C ASN A 378 -12.24 -18.83 -19.77
N THR A 379 -11.66 -19.09 -18.60
CA THR A 379 -10.20 -19.23 -18.47
C THR A 379 -9.79 -20.68 -18.68
N SER A 380 -9.12 -20.96 -19.80
CA SER A 380 -8.51 -22.26 -20.10
C SER A 380 -7.01 -22.16 -19.78
N TYR A 381 -6.67 -22.10 -18.49
CA TYR A 381 -5.28 -22.09 -18.01
C TYR A 381 -5.00 -23.30 -17.15
#